data_AF-A0AAD7ME74-F1
#
_entry.id   AF-A0AAD7ME74-F1
#
_cell.length_a   1.000
_cell.length_b   1.000
_cell.length_c   1.000
_cell.angle_alpha   90.00
_cell.angle_beta   90.00
_cell.angle_gamma   90.00
#
_symmetry.space_group_name_H-M   'P 1'
#
loop_
_entity.id
_entity.type
_entity.pdbx_description
1 polymer ?
#
loop_
_entity_poly.entity_id
_entity_poly.type
_entity_poly.pdbx_seq_one_letter_code
_entity_poly.pdbx_strand_id
1 'polypeptide(L)'
;GIFGTFAPKLFSDYVTILEPLFDSDPDLHLNFTNSILPSVTFNLGPQSVTFEHVDHLNRPFGWCVITNNGDFDYKHSAHLYLKQLKLVVEFPLAATAAIPSAVVEHGNTPLAPTETRYSITQCAAGGLFRWVKYGFRTAKQLLKQKGGLGWKAACDGAPGERHAAGLNLFSKVDELAADHVACFGQ
;
A
#
# COMPACT_ATOMS: atom_id res chain seq x y z
N GLY A 1 13.54 2.99 3.65
CA GLY A 1 12.37 3.88 3.87
C GLY A 1 11.35 3.19 4.76
N ILE A 2 10.29 3.89 5.17
CA ILE A 2 9.31 3.40 6.17
C ILE A 2 8.81 1.97 5.91
N PHE A 3 8.58 1.61 4.63
CA PHE A 3 8.07 0.28 4.26
C PHE A 3 9.05 -0.84 4.63
N GLY A 4 10.26 -0.84 4.06
CA GLY A 4 11.27 -1.86 4.38
C GLY A 4 11.64 -1.89 5.88
N THR A 5 11.58 -0.74 6.56
CA THR A 5 11.91 -0.62 7.99
C THR A 5 10.86 -1.23 8.92
N PHE A 6 9.56 -1.05 8.65
CA PHE A 6 8.50 -1.47 9.57
C PHE A 6 7.65 -2.64 9.06
N ALA A 7 7.83 -3.05 7.80
CA ALA A 7 7.20 -4.24 7.22
C ALA A 7 8.20 -5.04 6.37
N PRO A 8 9.33 -5.50 6.92
CA PRO A 8 10.36 -6.22 6.16
C PRO A 8 9.81 -7.42 5.36
N LYS A 9 8.95 -8.24 5.97
CA LYS A 9 8.32 -9.40 5.29
C LYS A 9 7.45 -8.98 4.11
N LEU A 10 6.57 -8.00 4.33
CA LEU A 10 5.70 -7.48 3.28
C LEU A 10 6.50 -6.78 2.17
N PHE A 11 7.54 -6.04 2.52
CA PHE A 11 8.46 -5.41 1.57
C PHE A 11 9.18 -6.46 0.72
N SER A 12 9.70 -7.52 1.32
CA SER A 12 10.35 -8.63 0.61
C SER A 12 9.39 -9.30 -0.37
N ASP A 13 8.14 -9.56 0.04
CA ASP A 13 7.10 -10.10 -0.84
C ASP A 13 6.73 -9.13 -1.99
N TYR A 14 6.76 -7.81 -1.76
CA TYR A 14 6.62 -6.81 -2.83
C TYR A 14 7.77 -6.91 -3.84
N VAL A 15 9.02 -6.99 -3.39
CA VAL A 15 10.20 -7.12 -4.26
C VAL A 15 10.07 -8.39 -5.10
N THR A 16 9.85 -9.55 -4.46
CA THR A 16 9.74 -10.84 -5.16
C THR A 16 8.67 -10.84 -6.26
N ILE A 17 7.56 -10.12 -6.07
CA ILE A 17 6.46 -10.11 -7.04
C ILE A 17 6.60 -8.98 -8.07
N LEU A 18 7.08 -7.79 -7.68
CA LEU A 18 7.12 -6.63 -8.58
C LEU A 18 8.42 -6.52 -9.36
N GLU A 19 9.54 -7.09 -8.91
CA GLU A 19 10.79 -7.09 -9.68
C GLU A 19 10.62 -7.74 -11.07
N PRO A 20 9.97 -8.92 -11.22
CA PRO A 20 9.67 -9.46 -12.54
C PRO A 20 8.79 -8.58 -13.42
N LEU A 21 7.99 -7.67 -12.84
CA LEU A 21 7.20 -6.70 -13.60
C LEU A 21 8.11 -5.68 -14.29
N PHE A 22 9.06 -5.11 -13.55
CA PHE A 22 10.01 -4.15 -14.10
C PHE A 22 11.01 -4.81 -15.06
N ASP A 23 11.38 -6.07 -14.82
CA ASP A 23 12.22 -6.83 -15.76
C ASP A 23 11.49 -7.15 -17.08
N SER A 24 10.15 -7.24 -17.05
CA SER A 24 9.36 -7.61 -18.22
C SER A 24 9.20 -6.49 -19.26
N ASP A 25 9.42 -5.24 -18.86
CA ASP A 25 9.24 -4.07 -19.71
C ASP A 25 10.24 -2.97 -19.33
N PRO A 26 11.25 -2.68 -20.16
CA PRO A 26 12.31 -1.72 -19.85
C PRO A 26 11.80 -0.27 -19.78
N ASP A 27 10.60 0.03 -20.27
CA ASP A 27 9.99 1.36 -20.18
C ASP A 27 9.27 1.59 -18.83
N LEU A 28 9.09 0.53 -18.02
CA LEU A 28 8.53 0.65 -16.67
C LEU A 28 9.60 1.11 -15.68
N HIS A 29 9.33 2.23 -15.02
CA HIS A 29 10.20 2.79 -14.01
C HIS A 29 9.42 3.18 -12.75
N LEU A 30 10.07 3.10 -11.60
CA LEU A 30 9.53 3.59 -10.34
C LEU A 30 9.57 5.14 -10.32
N ASN A 31 8.56 5.75 -9.72
CA ASN A 31 8.49 7.21 -9.57
C ASN A 31 9.64 7.77 -8.72
N PHE A 32 10.14 6.97 -7.77
CA PHE A 32 11.26 7.32 -6.89
C PHE A 32 12.21 6.14 -6.74
N THR A 33 13.52 6.38 -6.84
CA THR A 33 14.56 5.34 -6.75
C THR A 33 14.64 4.66 -5.38
N ASN A 34 14.06 5.26 -4.35
CA ASN A 34 14.06 4.77 -2.98
C ASN A 34 12.69 4.22 -2.52
N SER A 35 11.77 3.94 -3.46
CA SER A 35 10.44 3.42 -3.18
C SER A 35 10.11 2.22 -4.06
N ILE A 36 9.55 1.16 -3.48
CA ILE A 36 9.04 -0.02 -4.22
C ILE A 36 7.60 0.18 -4.72
N LEU A 37 6.96 1.30 -4.36
CA LEU A 37 5.56 1.56 -4.68
C LEU A 37 5.46 2.12 -6.11
N PRO A 38 4.76 1.43 -7.02
CA PRO A 38 4.72 1.78 -8.44
C PRO A 38 3.84 2.98 -8.76
N SER A 39 3.02 3.45 -7.81
CA SER A 39 2.07 4.53 -8.03
C SER A 39 2.24 5.62 -6.99
N VAL A 40 2.12 6.87 -7.44
CA VAL A 40 2.11 8.07 -6.59
C VAL A 40 0.92 8.95 -6.98
N THR A 41 0.30 9.58 -5.99
CA THR A 41 -0.76 10.58 -6.16
C THR A 41 -0.41 11.81 -5.35
N PHE A 42 -0.55 12.98 -5.96
CA PHE A 42 -0.36 14.27 -5.31
C PHE A 42 -1.73 14.92 -5.11
N ASN A 43 -2.14 15.09 -3.85
CA ASN A 43 -3.33 15.85 -3.49
C ASN A 43 -2.92 17.32 -3.32
N LEU A 44 -3.22 18.15 -4.32
CA LEU A 44 -2.63 19.47 -4.51
C LEU A 44 -3.45 20.66 -3.93
N GLY A 45 -4.34 20.42 -2.97
CA GLY A 45 -4.95 21.48 -2.16
C GLY A 45 -5.81 22.52 -2.92
N PRO A 46 -5.99 23.74 -2.37
CA PRO A 46 -5.34 24.24 -1.15
C PRO A 46 -5.85 23.57 0.13
N GLN A 47 -7.06 23.00 0.12
CA GLN A 47 -7.66 22.33 1.28
C GLN A 47 -8.02 20.88 0.95
N SER A 48 -7.02 20.02 0.76
CA SER A 48 -7.26 18.61 0.46
C SER A 48 -7.88 17.88 1.67
N VAL A 49 -9.20 17.66 1.59
CA VAL A 49 -9.97 16.83 2.51
C VAL A 49 -10.36 15.54 1.80
N THR A 50 -10.05 14.42 2.44
CA THR A 50 -10.38 13.08 1.98
C THR A 50 -11.54 12.54 2.80
N PHE A 51 -12.69 12.38 2.16
CA PHE A 51 -13.87 11.74 2.76
C PHE A 51 -13.62 10.26 3.02
N GLU A 52 -14.49 9.65 3.81
CA GLU A 52 -14.38 8.25 4.20
C GLU A 52 -14.44 7.35 2.97
N HIS A 53 -13.38 6.57 2.76
CA HIS A 53 -13.28 5.66 1.64
C HIS A 53 -12.27 4.55 1.92
N VAL A 54 -12.23 3.57 1.02
CA VAL A 54 -11.14 2.60 0.88
C VAL A 54 -10.55 2.71 -0.52
N ASP A 55 -9.25 2.49 -0.63
CA ASP A 55 -8.57 2.34 -1.91
C ASP A 55 -8.75 0.92 -2.44
N HIS A 56 -9.97 0.56 -2.80
CA HIS A 56 -10.36 -0.83 -3.13
C HIS A 56 -9.54 -1.48 -4.29
N LEU A 57 -8.84 -0.68 -5.10
CA LEU A 57 -7.96 -1.18 -6.17
C LEU A 57 -6.54 -1.53 -5.67
N ASN A 58 -6.15 -1.02 -4.50
CA ASN A 58 -4.86 -1.33 -3.88
C ASN A 58 -4.82 -2.80 -3.43
N ARG A 59 -3.60 -3.28 -3.18
CA ARG A 59 -3.42 -4.61 -2.59
C ARG A 59 -4.05 -4.64 -1.18
N PRO A 60 -4.93 -5.62 -0.86
CA PRO A 60 -5.68 -5.64 0.40
C PRO A 60 -4.85 -5.48 1.68
N PHE A 61 -3.75 -6.23 1.80
CA PHE A 61 -2.81 -6.16 2.92
C PHE A 61 -1.57 -5.32 2.60
N GLY A 62 -1.59 -4.62 1.47
CA GLY A 62 -0.51 -3.74 1.05
C GLY A 62 -0.49 -2.43 1.80
N TRP A 63 0.68 -1.80 1.89
CA TRP A 63 0.78 -0.48 2.48
C TRP A 63 0.57 0.62 1.44
N CYS A 64 -0.27 1.57 1.82
CA CYS A 64 -0.40 2.88 1.21
C CYS A 64 0.31 3.88 2.13
N VAL A 65 1.32 4.55 1.59
CA VAL A 65 2.19 5.47 2.32
C VAL A 65 1.74 6.89 2.03
N ILE A 66 1.26 7.59 3.05
CA ILE A 66 0.71 8.94 2.98
C ILE A 66 1.70 9.87 3.69
N THR A 67 2.18 10.90 3.02
CA THR A 67 2.97 11.99 3.61
C THR A 67 2.16 13.27 3.61
N ASN A 68 2.00 13.87 4.79
CA ASN A 68 1.20 15.08 4.97
C ASN A 68 2.03 16.35 4.70
N ASN A 69 1.40 17.38 4.14
CA ASN A 69 2.04 18.67 3.93
C ASN A 69 1.04 19.83 4.01
N GLY A 70 1.51 21.05 4.20
CA GLY A 70 0.68 22.26 4.25
C GLY A 70 0.91 23.10 5.50
N ASP A 71 0.05 24.09 5.70
CA ASP A 71 0.05 25.01 6.84
C ASP A 71 -1.29 24.92 7.57
N PHE A 72 -1.30 24.21 8.70
CA PHE A 72 -2.48 23.90 9.50
C PHE A 72 -2.07 23.52 10.94
N ASP A 73 -2.99 23.64 11.89
CA ASP A 73 -2.80 23.20 13.26
C ASP A 73 -3.16 21.72 13.41
N TYR A 74 -2.16 20.84 13.30
CA TYR A 74 -2.32 19.39 13.35
C TYR A 74 -2.92 18.82 14.65
N LYS A 75 -3.07 19.65 15.70
CA LYS A 75 -3.74 19.28 16.95
C LYS A 75 -5.25 19.49 16.90
N HIS A 76 -5.72 20.28 15.93
CA HIS A 76 -7.13 20.65 15.79
C HIS A 76 -7.73 20.26 14.44
N SER A 77 -6.91 20.11 13.40
CA SER A 77 -7.35 19.82 12.03
C SER A 77 -6.50 18.76 11.33
N ALA A 78 -7.00 18.28 10.19
CA ALA A 78 -6.31 17.32 9.32
C ALA A 78 -5.88 15.99 9.97
N HIS A 79 -6.52 15.59 11.07
CA HIS A 79 -6.24 14.31 11.71
C HIS A 79 -6.56 13.16 10.75
N LEU A 80 -5.68 12.17 10.70
CA LEU A 80 -5.95 10.92 9.98
C LEU A 80 -6.89 10.08 10.84
N TYR A 81 -8.03 9.65 10.30
CA TYR A 81 -8.88 8.69 10.99
C TYR A 81 -8.87 7.33 10.29
N LEU A 82 -8.95 6.27 11.08
CA LEU A 82 -8.92 4.88 10.66
C LEU A 82 -10.10 4.15 11.33
N LYS A 83 -11.19 4.00 10.60
CA LYS A 83 -12.51 3.68 11.15
C LYS A 83 -12.56 2.33 11.86
N GLN A 84 -12.13 1.25 11.19
CA GLN A 84 -12.15 -0.10 11.75
C GLN A 84 -11.22 -0.24 12.96
N LEU A 85 -10.16 0.57 13.01
CA LEU A 85 -9.23 0.59 14.15
C LEU A 85 -9.72 1.50 15.28
N LYS A 86 -10.78 2.29 15.05
CA LYS A 86 -11.31 3.30 15.99
C LYS A 86 -10.23 4.30 16.43
N LEU A 87 -9.35 4.69 15.51
CA LEU A 87 -8.26 5.63 15.77
C LEU A 87 -8.52 6.94 15.03
N VAL A 88 -8.25 8.04 15.74
CA VAL A 88 -8.03 9.37 15.18
C VAL A 88 -6.66 9.80 15.63
N VAL A 89 -5.79 10.12 14.67
CA VAL A 89 -4.37 10.37 14.88
C VAL A 89 -4.06 11.79 14.45
N GLU A 90 -3.54 12.59 15.39
CA GLU A 90 -2.89 13.86 15.06
C GLU A 90 -1.83 13.59 13.98
N PHE A 91 -1.91 14.27 12.85
CA PHE A 91 -1.05 13.97 11.70
C PHE A 91 -0.25 15.21 11.28
N PRO A 92 0.93 15.43 11.90
CA PRO A 92 1.71 16.65 11.71
C PRO A 92 2.17 16.89 10.26
N LEU A 93 2.53 18.13 9.99
CA LEU A 93 3.30 18.50 8.79
C LEU A 93 4.53 17.59 8.63
N ALA A 94 4.77 17.12 7.40
CA ALA A 94 5.85 16.22 7.02
C ALA A 94 5.82 14.83 7.69
N ALA A 95 4.82 14.53 8.51
CA ALA A 95 4.63 13.19 9.04
C ALA A 95 4.22 12.23 7.92
N THR A 96 4.59 10.96 8.07
CA THR A 96 4.25 9.89 7.14
C THR A 96 3.56 8.75 7.87
N ALA A 97 2.43 8.31 7.34
CA ALA A 97 1.69 7.13 7.81
C ALA A 97 1.72 6.05 6.73
N ALA A 98 1.83 4.78 7.13
CA ALA A 98 1.67 3.64 6.24
C ALA A 98 0.47 2.83 6.72
N ILE A 99 -0.54 2.69 5.87
CA ILE A 99 -1.82 2.06 6.24
C ILE A 99 -2.27 1.02 5.21
N PRO A 100 -3.01 -0.02 5.62
CA PRO A 100 -3.66 -0.95 4.70
C PRO A 100 -4.94 -0.34 4.10
N SER A 101 -4.77 0.66 3.23
CA SER A 101 -5.86 1.54 2.75
C SER A 101 -6.95 0.85 1.94
N ALA A 102 -6.68 -0.36 1.43
CA ALA A 102 -7.65 -1.17 0.70
C ALA A 102 -8.71 -1.84 1.60
N VAL A 103 -8.42 -1.98 2.90
CA VAL A 103 -9.29 -2.70 3.85
C VAL A 103 -9.63 -1.91 5.10
N VAL A 104 -8.93 -0.81 5.36
CA VAL A 104 -9.25 0.13 6.44
C VAL A 104 -9.82 1.40 5.83
N GLU A 105 -11.09 1.67 6.13
CA GLU A 105 -11.76 2.93 5.82
C GLU A 105 -11.04 4.07 6.53
N HIS A 106 -10.71 5.09 5.75
CA HIS A 106 -9.90 6.19 6.22
C HIS A 106 -10.24 7.49 5.50
N GLY A 107 -9.72 8.57 6.04
CA GLY A 107 -9.80 9.92 5.50
C GLY A 107 -9.12 10.90 6.45
N ASN A 108 -9.40 12.19 6.29
CA ASN A 108 -8.93 13.19 7.24
C ASN A 108 -10.04 14.11 7.73
N THR A 109 -9.88 14.64 8.94
CA THR A 109 -10.80 15.65 9.47
C THR A 109 -10.71 16.94 8.65
N PRO A 110 -11.78 17.78 8.67
CA PRO A 110 -11.78 19.07 7.99
C PRO A 110 -10.65 20.00 8.46
N LEU A 111 -10.35 20.97 7.59
CA LEU A 111 -9.43 22.08 7.84
C LEU A 111 -10.21 23.32 8.27
N ALA A 112 -9.58 24.21 9.02
CA ALA A 112 -10.10 25.56 9.25
C ALA A 112 -9.99 26.41 7.96
N PRO A 113 -10.83 27.45 7.78
CA PRO A 113 -10.95 28.17 6.50
C PRO A 113 -9.65 28.77 5.94
N THR A 114 -8.69 29.12 6.80
CA THR A 114 -7.41 29.74 6.41
C THR A 114 -6.27 28.73 6.29
N GLU A 115 -6.50 27.47 6.66
CA GLU A 115 -5.49 26.43 6.62
C GLU A 115 -5.34 25.83 5.23
N THR A 116 -4.15 25.34 4.94
CA THR A 116 -3.84 24.62 3.71
C THR A 116 -3.34 23.21 4.01
N ARG A 117 -3.70 22.28 3.15
CA ARG A 117 -3.22 20.90 3.22
C ARG A 117 -3.05 20.30 1.84
N TYR A 118 -1.96 19.58 1.72
CA TYR A 118 -1.55 18.78 0.58
C TYR A 118 -1.14 17.40 1.08
N SER A 119 -1.10 16.41 0.20
CA SER A 119 -0.47 15.14 0.56
C SER A 119 0.15 14.45 -0.64
N ILE A 120 1.14 13.62 -0.36
CA ILE A 120 1.69 12.67 -1.32
C ILE A 120 1.29 11.29 -0.85
N THR A 121 0.68 10.50 -1.72
CA THR A 121 0.28 9.14 -1.43
C THR A 121 0.99 8.20 -2.39
N GLN A 122 1.67 7.18 -1.89
CA GLN A 122 2.27 6.12 -2.68
C GLN A 122 1.57 4.80 -2.39
N CYS A 123 1.25 4.03 -3.42
CA CYS A 123 0.51 2.78 -3.27
C CYS A 123 0.86 1.78 -4.38
N ALA A 124 0.29 0.57 -4.27
CA ALA A 124 0.42 -0.46 -5.29
C ALA A 124 -0.94 -1.12 -5.56
N ALA A 125 -1.37 -1.07 -6.82
CA ALA A 125 -2.60 -1.71 -7.26
C ALA A 125 -2.49 -3.25 -7.11
N GLY A 126 -3.49 -3.88 -6.51
CA GLY A 126 -3.55 -5.33 -6.34
C GLY A 126 -3.59 -6.10 -7.67
N GLY A 127 -4.00 -5.42 -8.74
CA GLY A 127 -3.97 -5.94 -10.11
C GLY A 127 -2.58 -6.28 -10.61
N LEU A 128 -1.55 -5.51 -10.22
CA LEU A 128 -0.15 -5.74 -10.63
C LEU A 128 0.37 -7.07 -10.11
N PHE A 129 0.11 -7.36 -8.83
CA PHE A 129 0.49 -8.65 -8.21
C PHE A 129 -0.18 -9.83 -8.90
N ARG A 130 -1.47 -9.69 -9.25
CA ARG A 130 -2.19 -10.75 -9.99
C ARG A 130 -1.66 -10.90 -11.41
N TRP A 131 -1.36 -9.79 -12.09
CA TRP A 131 -0.80 -9.79 -13.43
C TRP A 131 0.49 -10.62 -13.49
N VAL A 132 1.43 -10.37 -12.57
CA VAL A 132 2.69 -11.14 -12.50
C VAL A 132 2.42 -12.61 -12.15
N LYS A 133 1.61 -12.89 -11.11
CA LYS A 133 1.28 -14.29 -10.74
C LYS A 133 0.60 -15.07 -11.86
N TYR A 134 -0.20 -14.40 -12.68
CA TYR A 134 -0.83 -15.00 -13.86
C TYR A 134 0.10 -15.09 -15.06
N GLY A 135 1.40 -14.82 -14.90
CA GLY A 135 2.39 -14.83 -15.99
C GLY A 135 2.07 -13.75 -17.03
N PHE A 136 1.96 -12.51 -16.58
CA PHE A 136 1.75 -11.31 -17.40
C PHE A 136 0.50 -11.38 -18.29
N ARG A 137 -0.61 -11.83 -17.69
CA ARG A 137 -1.91 -11.97 -18.35
C ARG A 137 -3.02 -11.50 -17.43
N THR A 138 -4.07 -10.94 -18.03
CA THR A 138 -5.33 -10.74 -17.32
C THR A 138 -5.95 -12.08 -16.94
N ALA A 139 -6.77 -12.11 -15.90
CA ALA A 139 -7.54 -13.32 -15.55
C ALA A 139 -8.38 -13.82 -16.74
N LYS A 140 -8.94 -12.90 -17.54
CA LYS A 140 -9.71 -13.23 -18.76
C LYS A 140 -8.85 -13.92 -19.82
N GLN A 141 -7.63 -13.46 -20.04
CA GLN A 141 -6.69 -14.09 -20.99
C GLN A 141 -6.24 -15.46 -20.47
N LEU A 142 -5.90 -15.57 -19.19
CA LEU A 142 -5.46 -16.82 -18.58
C LEU A 142 -6.55 -17.90 -18.70
N LEU A 143 -7.81 -17.58 -18.39
CA LEU A 143 -8.91 -18.53 -18.44
C LEU A 143 -9.25 -19.06 -19.85
N LYS A 144 -8.82 -18.37 -20.91
CA LYS A 144 -8.98 -18.85 -22.30
C LYS A 144 -7.95 -19.91 -22.69
N GLN A 145 -6.89 -20.09 -21.91
CA GLN A 145 -5.81 -21.02 -22.23
C GLN A 145 -6.05 -22.41 -21.64
N LYS A 146 -5.52 -23.44 -22.30
CA LYS A 146 -5.53 -24.81 -21.77
C LYS A 146 -4.79 -24.84 -20.43
N GLY A 147 -5.45 -25.33 -19.38
CA GLY A 147 -4.90 -25.35 -18.01
C GLY A 147 -5.01 -24.02 -17.24
N GLY A 148 -5.54 -22.96 -17.85
CA GLY A 148 -5.62 -21.63 -17.25
C GLY A 148 -6.46 -21.57 -15.97
N LEU A 149 -7.54 -22.36 -15.89
CA LEU A 149 -8.34 -22.50 -14.67
C LEU A 149 -7.50 -23.06 -13.51
N GLY A 150 -6.71 -24.11 -13.77
CA GLY A 150 -5.84 -24.74 -12.79
C GLY A 150 -4.71 -23.81 -12.35
N TRP A 151 -4.07 -23.11 -13.29
CA TRP A 151 -3.05 -22.10 -12.99
C TRP A 151 -3.63 -21.01 -12.08
N LYS A 152 -4.79 -20.45 -12.46
CA LYS A 152 -5.44 -19.39 -11.68
C LYS A 152 -5.73 -19.87 -10.26
N ALA A 153 -6.29 -21.07 -10.10
CA ALA A 153 -6.58 -21.65 -8.79
C ALA A 153 -5.30 -21.83 -7.95
N ALA A 154 -4.20 -22.32 -8.55
CA ALA A 154 -2.92 -22.46 -7.87
C ALA A 154 -2.33 -21.12 -7.41
N CYS A 155 -2.47 -20.06 -8.21
CA CYS A 155 -2.01 -18.71 -7.83
C CYS A 155 -2.88 -18.05 -6.76
N ASP A 156 -4.19 -18.30 -6.81
CA ASP A 156 -5.17 -17.65 -5.95
C ASP A 156 -5.34 -18.32 -4.59
N GLY A 157 -5.00 -19.61 -4.49
CA GLY A 157 -5.23 -20.44 -3.32
C GLY A 157 -6.72 -20.70 -3.06
N ALA A 158 -7.00 -21.43 -1.99
CA ALA A 158 -8.35 -21.60 -1.50
C ALA A 158 -8.90 -20.28 -0.92
N PRO A 159 -10.22 -20.10 -0.84
CA PRO A 159 -10.82 -18.94 -0.19
C PRO A 159 -10.27 -18.74 1.22
N GLY A 160 -9.82 -17.52 1.54
CA GLY A 160 -9.27 -17.16 2.85
C GLY A 160 -7.76 -17.36 3.01
N GLU A 161 -7.12 -18.27 2.26
CA GLU A 161 -5.67 -18.51 2.37
C GLU A 161 -4.86 -17.25 2.06
N ARG A 162 -5.26 -16.51 1.02
CA ARG A 162 -4.62 -15.23 0.67
C ARG A 162 -4.72 -14.18 1.77
N HIS A 163 -5.81 -14.18 2.53
CA HIS A 163 -5.98 -13.25 3.63
C HIS A 163 -5.08 -13.64 4.80
N ALA A 164 -5.06 -14.93 5.17
CA ALA A 164 -4.18 -15.44 6.21
C ALA A 164 -2.69 -15.23 5.87
N ALA A 165 -2.28 -15.54 4.64
CA ALA A 165 -0.92 -15.31 4.16
C ALA A 165 -0.57 -13.81 4.19
N GLY A 166 -1.47 -12.94 3.74
CA GLY A 166 -1.28 -11.49 3.78
C GLY A 166 -1.12 -10.94 5.20
N LEU A 167 -1.93 -11.44 6.16
CA LEU A 167 -1.82 -11.05 7.56
C LEU A 167 -0.48 -11.48 8.18
N ASN A 168 0.03 -12.66 7.83
CA ASN A 168 1.32 -13.15 8.32
C ASN A 168 2.53 -12.34 7.82
N LEU A 169 2.35 -11.50 6.80
CA LEU A 169 3.38 -10.59 6.30
C LEU A 169 3.50 -9.31 7.14
N PHE A 170 2.55 -9.00 8.03
CA PHE A 170 2.73 -7.92 8.99
C PHE A 170 3.73 -8.34 10.06
N SER A 171 4.65 -7.44 10.37
CA SER A 171 5.57 -7.58 11.50
C SER A 171 4.91 -7.07 12.77
N LYS A 172 5.18 -7.74 13.89
CA LYS A 172 4.89 -7.19 15.22
C LYS A 172 6.09 -6.40 15.70
N VAL A 173 5.86 -5.45 16.60
CA VAL A 173 6.92 -4.54 17.09
C VAL A 173 8.04 -5.30 17.79
N ASP A 174 7.71 -6.32 18.57
CA ASP A 174 8.64 -7.19 19.30
C ASP A 174 9.36 -8.22 18.41
N GLU A 175 8.81 -8.53 17.24
CA GLU A 175 9.38 -9.45 16.25
C GLU A 175 10.21 -8.71 15.17
N LEU A 176 10.11 -7.38 15.10
CA LEU A 176 10.62 -6.59 13.98
C LEU A 176 12.11 -6.81 13.70
N ALA A 177 12.94 -6.84 14.74
CA ALA A 177 14.38 -7.08 14.60
C ALA A 177 14.67 -8.48 14.03
N ALA A 178 13.93 -9.50 14.48
CA ALA A 178 14.09 -10.86 13.96
C ALA A 178 13.62 -10.96 12.50
N ASP A 179 12.52 -10.29 12.16
CA ASP A 179 12.01 -10.23 10.78
C ASP A 179 13.02 -9.54 9.84
N HIS A 180 13.73 -8.50 10.29
CA HIS A 180 14.81 -7.86 9.52
C HIS A 180 15.94 -8.84 9.20
N VAL A 181 16.43 -9.57 10.22
CA VAL A 181 17.48 -10.58 10.03
C VAL A 181 17.01 -11.65 9.06
N ALA A 182 15.77 -12.11 9.19
CA ALA A 182 15.20 -13.14 8.32
C ALA A 182 15.04 -12.67 6.85
N CYS A 183 14.63 -11.43 6.63
CA CYS A 183 14.38 -10.90 5.28
C CYS A 183 15.63 -10.35 4.59
N PHE A 184 16.57 -9.77 5.34
CA PHE A 184 17.68 -8.99 4.79
C PHE A 184 19.06 -9.44 5.27
N GLY A 185 19.15 -10.37 6.22
CA GLY A 185 20.42 -10.83 6.79
C GLY A 185 21.16 -9.78 7.63
N GLN A 186 20.44 -8.75 8.10
CA GLN A 186 20.95 -7.64 8.91
C GLN A 186 20.26 -7.60 10.27
#